data_AF-A0A218QX43-F1
#
_entry.id   AF-A0A218QX43-F1
#
_cell.length_a   1.000
_cell.length_b   1.000
_cell.length_c   1.000
_cell.angle_alpha   90.00
_cell.angle_beta   90.00
_cell.angle_gamma   90.00
#
_symmetry.space_group_name_H-M   'P 1'
#
loop_
_entity.id
_entity.type
_entity.pdbx_description
1 polymer ?
#
loop_
_entity_poly.entity_id
_entity_poly.type
_entity_poly.pdbx_seq_one_letter_code
_entity_poly.pdbx_strand_id
1 'polypeptide(L)' 'MEKRKLGRSELEVSPVCFGGNVFGWTIDEATSFEILDAFVAAGGNFIDTE' A
#
# COMPACT_ATOMS: atom_id res chain seq x y z
N MET A 1 -6.53 -5.66 9.76
CA MET A 1 -7.29 -4.61 9.07
C MET A 1 -8.53 -5.24 8.43
N GLU A 2 -9.72 -4.62 8.52
CA GLU A 2 -10.93 -5.10 7.82
C GLU A 2 -10.93 -4.60 6.37
N LYS A 3 -11.04 -5.50 5.39
CA LYS A 3 -11.00 -5.17 3.95
C LYS A 3 -12.37 -4.78 3.42
N ARG A 4 -12.40 -4.09 2.27
CA ARG A 4 -13.61 -3.63 1.58
C ARG A 4 -13.57 -3.98 0.10
N LYS A 5 -14.74 -4.24 -0.48
CA LYS A 5 -14.89 -4.48 -1.92
C LYS A 5 -14.58 -3.20 -2.71
N LEU A 6 -13.70 -3.28 -3.71
CA LEU A 6 -13.37 -2.13 -4.56
C LEU A 6 -14.41 -1.96 -5.67
N GLY A 7 -15.34 -1.03 -5.45
CA GLY A 7 -16.39 -0.72 -6.42
C GLY A 7 -17.24 -1.95 -6.80
N ARG A 8 -17.34 -2.22 -8.10
CA ARG A 8 -18.07 -3.39 -8.65
C ARG A 8 -17.15 -4.59 -8.94
N SER A 9 -15.87 -4.52 -8.59
CA SER A 9 -14.92 -5.60 -8.81
C SER A 9 -14.95 -6.61 -7.66
N GLU A 10 -14.46 -7.83 -7.87
CA GLU A 10 -14.29 -8.83 -6.81
C GLU A 10 -13.03 -8.62 -5.94
N LEU A 11 -12.37 -7.47 -6.06
CA LEU A 11 -11.18 -7.16 -5.27
C LEU A 11 -11.55 -6.72 -3.85
N GLU A 12 -10.90 -7.31 -2.86
CA GLU A 12 -10.97 -6.90 -1.45
C GLU A 12 -9.69 -6.18 -1.02
N VAL A 13 -9.81 -4.90 -0.71
CA VAL A 13 -8.69 -3.99 -0.44
C VAL A 13 -8.74 -3.42 0.97
N SER A 14 -7.60 -3.02 1.51
CA SER A 14 -7.52 -2.21 2.72
C SER A 14 -8.31 -0.91 2.54
N PRO A 15 -8.97 -0.40 3.59
CA PRO A 15 -9.72 0.86 3.53
C PRO A 15 -8.80 2.08 3.33
N VAL A 16 -7.48 1.89 3.49
CA VAL A 16 -6.44 2.87 3.19
C VAL A 16 -5.64 2.38 1.99
N CYS A 17 -5.47 3.25 1.00
CA CYS A 17 -4.54 3.07 -0.11
C CYS A 17 -3.20 3.73 0.25
N PHE A 18 -2.10 3.00 0.09
CA PHE A 18 -0.76 3.51 0.30
C PHE A 18 -0.23 4.14 -0.99
N GLY A 19 0.07 5.44 -0.99
CA GLY A 19 0.68 6.14 -2.12
C GLY A 19 2.20 5.99 -2.14
N GLY A 20 2.75 5.53 -3.27
CA GLY A 20 4.17 5.23 -3.47
C GLY A 20 4.99 6.38 -4.08
N ASN A 21 4.42 7.58 -4.21
CA ASN A 21 5.03 8.72 -4.95
C ASN A 21 6.36 9.22 -4.39
N VAL A 22 6.76 8.81 -3.18
CA VAL A 22 8.02 9.20 -2.53
C VAL A 22 9.16 8.19 -2.75
N PHE A 23 8.85 6.97 -3.19
CA PHE A 23 9.82 5.90 -3.38
C PHE A 23 10.77 6.21 -4.54
N GLY A 24 12.08 6.07 -4.30
CA GLY A 24 13.12 6.33 -5.30
C GLY A 24 13.40 7.81 -5.59
N TRP A 25 12.61 8.72 -5.02
CA TRP A 25 12.84 10.18 -5.12
C TRP A 25 13.21 10.79 -3.78
N THR A 26 12.30 10.70 -2.80
CA THR A 26 12.48 11.27 -1.46
C THR A 26 13.16 10.27 -0.53
N ILE A 27 12.85 8.98 -0.67
CA ILE A 27 13.44 7.91 0.11
C ILE A 27 14.08 6.85 -0.80
N ASP A 28 15.14 6.20 -0.29
CA ASP A 28 15.87 5.18 -1.03
C ASP A 28 15.13 3.82 -1.08
N GLU A 29 15.69 2.88 -1.83
CA GLU A 29 15.10 1.56 -2.05
C GLU A 29 14.93 0.78 -0.73
N ALA A 30 15.95 0.75 0.11
CA ALA A 30 15.91 0.02 1.38
C ALA A 30 14.80 0.55 2.30
N THR A 31 14.72 1.87 2.47
CA THR A 31 13.68 2.52 3.28
C THR A 31 12.28 2.29 2.68
N SER A 32 12.17 2.28 1.34
CA SER A 32 10.91 1.99 0.65
C SER A 32 10.40 0.58 1.00
N PHE A 33 11.29 -0.42 0.99
CA PHE A 33 10.93 -1.79 1.37
C PHE A 33 10.57 -1.90 2.85
N GLU A 34 11.32 -1.25 3.76
CA GLU A 34 10.97 -1.24 5.19
C GLU A 34 9.55 -0.72 5.45
N ILE A 35 9.15 0.34 4.74
CA ILE A 35 7.80 0.92 4.86
C ILE A 35 6.74 0.01 4.25
N LEU A 36 7.01 -0.59 3.08
CA LEU A 36 6.09 -1.53 2.43
C LEU A 36 5.87 -2.77 3.29
N ASP A 37 6.93 -3.32 3.88
CA ASP A 37 6.85 -4.47 4.79
C ASP A 37 6.01 -4.12 6.02
N ALA A 38 6.22 -2.95 6.61
CA ALA A 38 5.41 -2.48 7.74
C ALA A 38 3.92 -2.32 7.36
N PHE A 39 3.63 -1.79 6.17
CA PHE A 39 2.26 -1.63 5.68
C PHE A 39 1.56 -2.99 5.48
N VAL A 40 2.26 -3.96 4.88
CA VAL A 40 1.73 -5.32 4.69
C VAL A 40 1.56 -6.02 6.04
N ALA A 41 2.51 -5.88 6.97
CA ALA A 41 2.41 -6.44 8.32
C ALA A 41 1.21 -5.88 9.12
N ALA A 42 0.84 -4.62 8.88
CA ALA A 42 -0.39 -4.02 9.43
C ALA A 42 -1.69 -4.53 8.76
N GLY A 43 -1.57 -5.36 7.73
CA GLY A 43 -2.68 -5.94 6.96
C GLY A 43 -3.11 -5.10 5.75
N GLY A 44 -2.26 -4.16 5.30
CA GLY A 44 -2.48 -3.38 4.08
C GLY A 44 -2.27 -4.23 2.83
N ASN A 45 -3.04 -3.95 1.77
CA ASN A 45 -2.89 -4.63 0.47
C ASN A 45 -3.29 -3.76 -0.73
N PHE A 46 -3.43 -2.45 -0.54
CA PHE A 46 -3.80 -1.50 -1.58
C PHE A 46 -2.71 -0.45 -1.72
N ILE A 47 -1.99 -0.48 -2.84
CA ILE A 47 -0.85 0.40 -3.13
C ILE A 47 -1.14 1.09 -4.45
N ASP A 48 -0.90 2.39 -4.48
CA ASP A 48 -1.01 3.26 -5.64
C ASP A 48 0.36 3.82 -5.98
N THR A 49 0.76 3.74 -7.24
CA THR A 49 2.12 4.07 -7.70
C THR A 49 2.18 5.33 -8.56
N GLU A 50 1.05 6.01 -8.83
CA GLU A 50 0.98 7.20 -9.70
C GLU A 50 0.42 8.45 -9.01
#